data_AF-A0A699X6X9-F1
#
_entry.id   AF-A0A699X6X9-F1
#
_cell.length_a   1.000
_cell.length_b   1.000
_cell.length_c   1.000
_cell.angle_alpha   90.00
_cell.angle_beta   90.00
_cell.angle_gamma   90.00
#
_symmetry.space_group_name_H-M   'P 1'
#
loop_
_entity.id
_entity.type
_entity.pdbx_description
1 polymer ?
#
loop_
_entity_poly.entity_id
_entity_poly.type
_entity_poly.pdbx_seq_one_letter_code
_entity_poly.pdbx_strand_id
1 'polypeptide(L)'
;LSIVVYQMDVKSAFLYGTIEEEVYVCQPPGFEDPDYPDKVYKLVKALYGLHQAPRAWYKTLANYLLENGFQMGKIDQTLFIKKQKGDILLVQ
;
A
#
# COMPACT_ATOMS: atom_id res chain seq x y z
N LEU A 1 -31.42 10.64 -5.22
CA LEU A 1 -30.18 10.34 -5.96
C LEU A 1 -29.70 8.96 -5.54
N SER A 2 -29.79 7.96 -6.43
CA SER A 2 -29.17 6.65 -6.23
C SER A 2 -27.71 6.73 -6.67
N ILE A 3 -26.78 6.62 -5.73
CA ILE A 3 -25.34 6.54 -6.03
C ILE A 3 -24.95 5.07 -5.94
N VAL A 4 -24.37 4.54 -7.02
CA VAL A 4 -23.83 3.17 -7.03
C VAL A 4 -22.41 3.21 -6.48
N VAL A 5 -22.15 2.44 -5.42
CA VAL A 5 -20.84 2.33 -4.80
C VAL A 5 -20.25 0.96 -5.12
N TYR A 6 -19.00 0.95 -5.58
CA TYR A 6 -18.23 -0.26 -5.77
C TYR A 6 -17.18 -0.35 -4.66
N GLN A 7 -17.04 -1.53 -4.06
CA GLN A 7 -16.00 -1.81 -3.07
C GLN A 7 -15.03 -2.84 -3.65
N MET A 8 -13.74 -2.61 -3.42
CA MET A 8 -12.67 -3.50 -3.85
C MET A 8 -11.75 -3.78 -2.67
N ASP A 9 -11.49 -5.06 -2.42
CA ASP A 9 -10.49 -5.52 -1.46
C ASP A 9 -9.20 -5.88 -2.19
N VAL A 10 -8.13 -5.12 -1.94
CA VAL A 10 -6.83 -5.35 -2.57
C VAL A 10 -6.09 -6.45 -1.80
N LYS A 11 -5.93 -7.61 -2.43
CA LYS A 11 -5.16 -8.72 -1.86
C LYS A 11 -3.70 -8.33 -1.70
N SER A 12 -3.15 -8.63 -0.52
CA SER A 12 -1.73 -8.40 -0.19
C SER A 12 -1.28 -6.93 -0.37
N ALA A 13 -2.17 -5.97 -0.11
CA ALA A 13 -1.93 -4.53 -0.30
C ALA A 13 -0.56 -4.05 0.21
N PHE A 14 -0.15 -4.47 1.41
CA PHE A 14 1.12 -4.04 2.00
C PHE A 14 2.35 -4.51 1.22
N LEU A 15 2.30 -5.67 0.55
CA LEU A 15 3.42 -6.18 -0.24
C LEU A 15 3.74 -5.33 -1.47
N TYR A 16 2.80 -4.47 -1.91
CA TYR A 16 3.06 -3.49 -2.95
C TYR A 16 3.81 -2.26 -2.43
N GLY A 17 3.64 -1.94 -1.14
CA GLY A 17 4.31 -0.84 -0.44
C GLY A 17 5.79 -1.14 -0.23
N THR A 18 6.65 -0.22 -0.65
CA THR A 18 8.08 -0.25 -0.29
C THR A 18 8.26 0.48 1.03
N ILE A 19 8.98 -0.12 1.98
CA ILE A 19 9.36 0.58 3.22
C ILE A 19 10.60 1.44 2.97
N GLU A 20 10.60 2.66 3.49
CA GLU A 20 11.76 3.56 3.36
C GLU A 20 12.75 3.34 4.50
N GLU A 21 12.22 2.93 5.65
CA GLU A 21 12.98 2.62 6.83
C GLU A 21 13.73 1.29 6.68
N GLU A 22 14.92 1.23 7.28
CA GLU A 22 15.69 0.01 7.34
C GLU A 22 15.16 -0.91 8.44
N VAL A 23 14.53 -2.00 8.03
CA VAL A 23 13.90 -2.96 8.94
C VAL A 23 14.43 -4.35 8.68
N TYR A 24 14.78 -5.03 9.76
CA TYR A 24 15.23 -6.41 9.75
C TYR A 24 14.26 -7.28 10.55
N VAL A 25 14.09 -8.53 10.12
CA VAL A 25 13.31 -9.54 10.83
C VAL A 25 14.13 -10.80 11.02
N CYS A 26 13.87 -11.51 12.10
CA CYS A 26 14.40 -12.84 12.32
C CYS A 26 14.02 -13.77 11.16
N GLN A 27 14.79 -14.83 10.99
CA GLN A 27 14.47 -15.86 10.01
C GLN A 27 13.09 -16.46 10.33
N PRO A 28 12.19 -16.56 9.33
CA PRO A 28 10.89 -17.13 9.58
C PRO A 28 11.02 -18.63 9.86
N PRO A 29 10.17 -19.19 10.74
CA PRO A 29 10.17 -20.62 11.02
C PRO A 29 10.03 -21.45 9.74
N GLY A 30 10.94 -22.41 9.54
CA GLY A 30 11.01 -23.28 8.36
C GLY A 30 11.84 -22.72 7.19
N PHE A 31 12.42 -21.53 7.34
CA PHE A 31 13.29 -20.87 6.35
C PHE A 31 14.63 -20.45 6.95
N GLU A 32 14.99 -21.02 8.10
CA GLU A 32 16.27 -20.79 8.74
C GLU A 32 17.41 -21.38 7.89
N ASP A 33 18.44 -20.58 7.66
CA ASP A 33 19.66 -21.02 7.01
C ASP A 33 20.55 -21.76 8.02
N PRO A 34 20.83 -23.07 7.83
CA PRO A 34 21.60 -23.85 8.79
C PRO A 34 23.07 -23.44 8.86
N ASP A 35 23.62 -22.87 7.79
CA ASP A 35 25.01 -22.40 7.75
C ASP A 35 25.13 -21.00 8.38
N TYR A 36 24.02 -20.27 8.48
CA TYR A 36 23.97 -18.90 9.00
C TYR A 36 22.77 -18.66 9.94
N PRO A 37 22.71 -19.33 11.10
CA PRO A 37 21.56 -19.27 12.00
C PRO A 37 21.29 -17.87 12.56
N ASP A 38 22.33 -17.06 12.76
CA ASP A 38 22.21 -15.73 13.37
C ASP A 38 21.92 -14.60 12.37
N LYS A 39 21.76 -14.92 11.07
CA LYS A 39 21.42 -13.91 10.07
C LYS A 39 19.97 -13.46 10.19
N VAL A 40 19.71 -12.25 9.73
CA VAL A 40 18.37 -11.65 9.66
C VAL A 40 18.05 -11.22 8.23
N TYR A 41 16.77 -11.17 7.89
CA TYR A 41 16.32 -10.71 6.59
C TYR A 41 16.02 -9.22 6.62
N LYS A 42 16.58 -8.47 5.65
CA LYS A 42 16.18 -7.09 5.41
C LYS A 42 14.86 -7.06 4.65
N LEU A 43 13.87 -6.33 5.18
CA LEU A 43 12.62 -6.13 4.49
C LEU A 43 12.76 -5.05 3.42
N VAL A 44 12.28 -5.36 2.21
CA VAL A 44 12.17 -4.40 1.09
C VAL A 44 10.73 -3.93 0.93
N LYS A 45 9.77 -4.81 1.24
CA LYS A 45 8.34 -4.56 1.14
C LYS A 45 7.71 -4.53 2.53
N ALA A 46 6.61 -3.79 2.65
CA ALA A 46 5.88 -3.71 3.89
C ALA A 46 5.15 -5.04 4.17
N LEU A 47 5.28 -5.53 5.40
CA LEU A 47 4.59 -6.71 5.89
C LEU A 47 3.47 -6.32 6.84
N TYR A 48 2.50 -7.22 7.00
CA TYR A 48 1.49 -7.12 8.04
C TYR A 48 2.14 -7.04 9.42
N GLY A 49 1.58 -6.23 10.31
CA GLY A 49 2.08 -6.02 11.66
C GLY A 49 3.17 -4.95 11.78
N LEU A 50 3.75 -4.47 10.68
CA LEU A 50 4.63 -3.31 10.72
C LEU A 50 3.84 -2.02 10.90
N HIS A 51 4.24 -1.18 11.86
CA HIS A 51 3.59 0.11 12.13
C HIS A 51 3.58 1.04 10.90
N GLN A 52 4.61 0.97 10.06
CA GLN A 52 4.76 1.78 8.85
C GLN A 52 4.08 1.17 7.60
N ALA A 53 3.59 -0.07 7.65
CA ALA A 53 2.99 -0.72 6.48
C ALA A 53 1.77 0.02 5.91
N PRO A 54 0.82 0.52 6.73
CA PRO A 54 -0.29 1.32 6.22
C PRO A 54 0.16 2.58 5.47
N ARG A 55 1.21 3.26 5.98
CA ARG A 55 1.76 4.47 5.36
C ARG A 55 2.46 4.15 4.04
N ALA A 56 3.26 3.09 3.99
CA ALA A 56 3.92 2.63 2.78
C ALA A 56 2.91 2.29 1.68
N TRP A 57 1.83 1.57 2.05
CA TRP A 57 0.74 1.26 1.12
C TRP A 57 0.01 2.51 0.63
N TYR A 58 -0.38 3.41 1.54
CA TYR A 58 -1.04 4.66 1.16
C TYR A 58 -0.20 5.47 0.16
N LYS A 59 1.12 5.61 0.41
CA LYS A 59 2.02 6.32 -0.50
C LYS A 59 2.07 5.66 -1.89
N THR A 60 2.17 4.34 -1.94
CA THR A 60 2.16 3.58 -3.21
C THR A 60 0.85 3.75 -3.96
N LEU A 61 -0.30 3.61 -3.28
CA LEU A 61 -1.61 3.77 -3.89
C LEU A 61 -1.83 5.21 -4.38
N ALA A 62 -1.50 6.20 -3.56
CA ALA A 62 -1.63 7.62 -3.90
C ALA A 62 -0.83 7.95 -5.17
N ASN A 63 0.44 7.55 -5.23
CA ASN A 63 1.29 7.78 -6.40
C ASN A 63 0.69 7.13 -7.65
N TYR A 64 0.24 5.87 -7.54
CA TYR A 64 -0.39 5.17 -8.65
C TYR A 64 -1.65 5.89 -9.15
N LEU A 65 -2.53 6.34 -8.25
CA LEU A 65 -3.75 7.06 -8.63
C LEU A 65 -3.43 8.40 -9.32
N LEU A 66 -2.45 9.15 -8.79
CA LEU A 66 -2.00 10.41 -9.38
C LEU A 66 -1.43 10.21 -10.80
N GLU A 67 -0.56 9.22 -10.99
CA GLU A 67 -0.01 8.84 -12.30
C GLU A 67 -1.12 8.43 -13.29
N ASN A 68 -2.21 7.86 -12.78
CA ASN A 68 -3.38 7.47 -13.57
C ASN A 68 -4.43 8.60 -13.70
N GLY A 69 -4.06 9.85 -13.42
CA GLY A 69 -4.88 11.04 -13.69
C GLY A 69 -6.01 11.28 -12.70
N PHE A 70 -5.95 10.66 -11.51
CA PHE A 70 -6.77 11.10 -10.39
C PHE A 70 -6.17 12.38 -9.77
N GLN A 71 -7.03 13.17 -9.13
CA GLN A 71 -6.64 14.33 -8.35
C GLN A 71 -6.94 14.06 -6.88
N MET A 72 -5.99 14.37 -6.01
CA MET A 72 -6.17 14.31 -4.57
C MET A 72 -7.13 15.42 -4.11
N GLY A 73 -7.99 15.11 -3.15
CA GLY A 73 -8.89 16.06 -2.53
C GLY A 73 -8.14 17.17 -1.80
N LYS A 74 -8.69 18.39 -1.84
CA LYS A 74 -8.07 19.56 -1.17
C LYS A 74 -8.27 19.57 0.35
N ILE A 75 -9.41 19.03 0.80
CA ILE A 75 -9.80 19.00 2.22
C ILE A 75 -9.42 17.65 2.82
N ASP A 76 -9.79 16.57 2.14
CA ASP A 76 -9.44 15.21 2.51
C ASP A 76 -8.41 14.66 1.52
N GLN A 77 -7.19 14.41 2.00
CA GLN A 77 -6.09 13.87 1.19
C GLN A 77 -6.26 12.38 0.87
N THR A 78 -7.14 11.67 1.58
CA THR A 78 -7.45 10.26 1.31
C THR A 78 -8.44 10.07 0.17
N LEU A 79 -9.16 11.13 -0.20
CA LEU A 79 -10.12 11.13 -1.30
C LEU A 79 -9.44 11.46 -2.64
N PHE A 80 -9.60 10.59 -3.63
CA PHE A 80 -9.10 10.77 -4.99
C PHE A 80 -10.28 10.85 -5.97
N ILE A 81 -10.21 11.83 -6.88
CA ILE A 81 -11.30 12.17 -7.81
C ILE A 81 -10.78 12.12 -9.24
N LYS A 82 -11.49 11.42 -10.13
CA LYS A 82 -11.22 11.46 -11.57
C LYS A 82 -12.51 11.69 -12.34
N LYS A 83 -12.51 12.70 -13.21
CA LYS A 83 -13.64 13.00 -14.09
C LYS A 83 -13.39 12.40 -15.46
N GLN A 84 -14.31 11.59 -15.97
CA GLN A 84 -14.23 11.03 -17.32
C GLN A 84 -15.59 11.04 -17.99
N LYS A 85 -15.70 11.70 -19.15
CA LYS A 85 -16.90 11.69 -20.03
C LYS A 85 -18.24 11.99 -19.32
N GLY A 86 -18.22 12.83 -18.28
CA GLY A 86 -19.40 13.19 -17.49
C GLY A 86 -19.55 12.40 -16.18
N ASP A 87 -18.84 11.28 -16.05
CA ASP A 87 -18.79 10.48 -14.82
C ASP A 87 -17.69 10.95 -13.87
N ILE A 88 -17.90 10.71 -12.58
CA ILE A 88 -16.94 10.97 -11.51
C ILE A 88 -16.61 9.65 -10.82
N LEU A 89 -15.33 9.26 -10.86
CA LEU A 89 -14.81 8.19 -10.03
C LEU A 89 -14.27 8.78 -8.74
N LEU A 90 -14.69 8.21 -7.62
CA LEU A 90 -14.22 8.53 -6.27
C LEU A 90 -13.54 7.29 -5.70
N VAL A 91 -12.32 7.45 -5.19
CA VAL A 91 -11.56 6.42 -4.47
C VAL A 91 -11.19 6.99 -3.11
N GLN A 92 -11.44 6.23 -2.05
CA GLN A 92 -11.13 6.57 -0.66
C GLN A 92 -10.65 5.33 0.08
#